data_AF-X1SP40-F1
#
_entry.id   AF-X1SP40-F1
#
_cell.length_a   1.000
_cell.length_b   1.000
_cell.length_c   1.000
_cell.angle_alpha   90.00
_cell.angle_beta   90.00
_cell.angle_gamma   90.00
#
_symmetry.space_group_name_H-M   'P 1'
#
loop_
_entity.id
_entity.type
_entity.pdbx_description
1 polymer ?
#
loop_
_entity_poly.entity_id
_entity_poly.type
_entity_poly.pdbx_seq_one_letter_code
_entity_poly.pdbx_strand_id
1 'polypeptide(L)'
;MDEVKRKSVIYNHKFRVVFTWIWFLVGAIFVILIFFIIKGFNIEEAMGILNNERHLMVYLEFCAVGFMPLLLSIVCKDDPSLYGLNMKKTSLGKSILLSLIFVAILYTIGYLLKGTIMSYPSHEYNLEIPWNFIYGVASVFTWGPLEMFFFVWLVVNTDLIFNDKKIIVSKGLIITTIIFAALHIITTDIQNAVYTGIIFFALGLIYNFSDNIIGPAIAWTMLNGTVWMVSQMFLI
;
A
#
# COMPACT_ATOMS: atom_id res chain seq x y z
N MET A 1 -26.94 -16.11 -5.98
CA MET A 1 -26.08 -15.88 -4.80
C MET A 1 -26.94 -16.09 -3.57
N ASP A 2 -26.73 -17.19 -2.86
CA ASP A 2 -27.65 -17.68 -1.81
C ASP A 2 -27.87 -16.67 -0.68
N GLU A 3 -29.11 -16.60 -0.22
CA GLU A 3 -29.59 -15.71 0.83
C GLU A 3 -28.78 -15.83 2.14
N VAL A 4 -28.17 -16.99 2.37
CA VAL A 4 -27.27 -17.30 3.49
C VAL A 4 -25.96 -16.52 3.42
N LYS A 5 -25.37 -16.31 2.22
CA LYS A 5 -24.15 -15.50 2.07
C LYS A 5 -24.39 -14.03 2.40
N ARG A 6 -25.57 -13.51 2.09
CA ARG A 6 -25.96 -12.12 2.39
C ARG A 6 -26.08 -11.83 3.89
N LYS A 7 -26.22 -12.85 4.74
CA LYS A 7 -26.31 -12.73 6.21
C LYS A 7 -24.97 -12.93 6.94
N SER A 8 -23.91 -13.36 6.25
CA SER A 8 -22.60 -13.50 6.88
C SER A 8 -21.95 -12.13 7.09
N VAL A 9 -21.47 -11.89 8.31
CA VAL A 9 -20.81 -10.64 8.74
C VAL A 9 -19.63 -10.26 7.83
N ILE A 10 -18.93 -11.27 7.27
CA ILE A 10 -17.76 -11.07 6.40
C ILE A 10 -18.13 -10.38 5.08
N TYR A 11 -19.36 -10.51 4.59
CA TYR A 11 -19.82 -9.83 3.37
C TYR A 11 -20.29 -8.38 3.62
N ASN A 12 -20.37 -7.94 4.87
CA ASN A 12 -20.78 -6.59 5.20
C ASN A 12 -19.60 -5.61 5.01
N HIS A 13 -19.74 -4.65 4.09
CA HIS A 13 -18.68 -3.67 3.79
C HIS A 13 -18.26 -2.84 5.02
N LYS A 14 -19.17 -2.50 5.93
CA LYS A 14 -18.83 -1.77 7.16
C LYS A 14 -17.89 -2.60 8.04
N PHE A 15 -18.24 -3.87 8.24
CA PHE A 15 -17.39 -4.80 9.00
C PHE A 15 -16.02 -4.93 8.33
N ARG A 16 -15.99 -5.19 7.01
CA ARG A 16 -14.76 -5.32 6.23
C ARG A 16 -13.83 -4.11 6.37
N VAL A 17 -14.35 -2.90 6.20
CA VAL A 17 -13.56 -1.66 6.32
C VAL A 17 -13.03 -1.46 7.75
N VAL A 18 -13.89 -1.58 8.76
CA VAL A 18 -13.48 -1.42 10.16
C VAL A 18 -12.46 -2.47 10.57
N PHE A 19 -12.70 -3.73 10.19
CA PHE A 19 -11.81 -4.84 10.48
C PHE A 19 -10.44 -4.66 9.82
N THR A 20 -10.39 -4.23 8.55
CA THR A 20 -9.13 -3.94 7.85
C THR A 20 -8.34 -2.80 8.52
N TRP A 21 -9.01 -1.73 8.96
CA TRP A 21 -8.32 -0.66 9.71
C TRP A 21 -7.77 -1.12 11.05
N ILE A 22 -8.51 -1.95 11.79
CA ILE A 22 -8.01 -2.55 13.04
C ILE A 22 -6.84 -3.48 12.74
N TRP A 23 -6.96 -4.29 11.68
CA TRP A 23 -5.93 -5.23 11.26
C TRP A 23 -4.62 -4.56 10.87
N PHE A 24 -4.65 -3.35 10.30
CA PHE A 24 -3.42 -2.60 10.01
C PHE A 24 -2.50 -2.50 11.25
N LEU A 25 -3.06 -2.23 12.43
CA LEU A 25 -2.29 -2.19 13.67
C LEU A 25 -2.01 -3.59 14.23
N VAL A 26 -3.03 -4.45 14.25
CA VAL A 26 -2.92 -5.80 14.84
C VAL A 26 -1.94 -6.68 14.06
N GLY A 27 -1.94 -6.60 12.74
CA GLY A 27 -1.03 -7.34 11.86
C GLY A 27 0.42 -6.94 12.06
N ALA A 28 0.71 -5.65 12.23
CA ALA A 28 2.04 -5.18 12.58
C ALA A 28 2.51 -5.71 13.93
N ILE A 29 1.65 -5.61 14.97
CA ILE A 29 1.93 -6.15 16.31
C ILE A 29 2.18 -7.67 16.24
N PHE A 30 1.38 -8.39 15.46
CA PHE A 30 1.49 -9.83 15.30
C PHE A 30 2.86 -10.24 14.73
N VAL A 31 3.37 -9.54 13.71
CA VAL A 31 4.71 -9.80 13.16
C VAL A 31 5.81 -9.50 14.18
N ILE A 32 5.69 -8.40 14.93
CA ILE A 32 6.64 -8.05 15.99
C ILE A 32 6.67 -9.12 17.08
N LEU A 33 5.51 -9.66 17.47
CA LEU A 33 5.42 -10.76 18.45
C LEU A 33 6.07 -12.04 17.93
N ILE A 34 5.97 -12.34 16.64
CA ILE A 34 6.67 -13.47 16.02
C ILE A 34 8.19 -13.28 16.14
N PHE A 35 8.71 -12.09 15.82
CA PHE A 35 10.14 -11.80 15.99
C PHE A 35 10.58 -11.92 17.44
N PHE A 36 9.76 -11.46 18.37
CA PHE A 36 10.01 -11.58 19.80
C PHE A 36 10.11 -13.03 20.26
N ILE A 37 9.20 -13.90 19.79
CA ILE A 37 9.23 -15.34 20.09
C ILE A 37 10.46 -16.01 19.47
N ILE A 38 10.79 -15.70 18.21
CA ILE A 38 11.96 -16.27 17.50
C ILE A 38 13.26 -15.91 18.22
N LYS A 39 13.36 -14.71 18.79
CA LYS A 39 14.51 -14.24 19.58
C LYS A 39 14.44 -14.62 21.06
N GLY A 40 13.61 -15.61 21.42
CA GLY A 40 13.55 -16.15 22.78
C GLY A 40 13.10 -15.11 23.81
N PHE A 41 12.19 -14.23 23.44
CA PHE A 41 11.68 -13.13 24.27
C PHE A 41 12.73 -12.07 24.66
N ASN A 42 13.80 -11.91 23.86
CA ASN A 42 14.72 -10.77 23.98
C ASN A 42 14.22 -9.58 23.16
N ILE A 43 13.80 -8.50 23.84
CA ILE A 43 13.23 -7.31 23.20
C ILE A 43 14.28 -6.59 22.36
N GLU A 44 15.50 -6.46 22.87
CA GLU A 44 16.58 -5.73 22.19
C GLU A 44 16.95 -6.41 20.88
N GLU A 45 17.10 -7.73 20.90
CA GLU A 45 17.37 -8.51 19.69
C GLU A 45 16.21 -8.47 18.70
N ALA A 46 14.96 -8.55 19.17
CA ALA A 46 13.79 -8.49 18.32
C ALA A 46 13.63 -7.11 17.64
N MET A 47 13.88 -6.03 18.38
CA MET A 47 13.93 -4.68 17.82
C MET A 47 15.16 -4.48 16.92
N GLY A 48 16.27 -5.17 17.23
CA GLY A 48 17.46 -5.23 16.40
C GLY A 48 17.17 -5.78 15.01
N ILE A 49 16.24 -6.74 14.86
CA ILE A 49 15.80 -7.22 13.54
C ILE A 49 15.21 -6.08 12.70
N LEU A 50 14.33 -5.26 13.28
CA LEU A 50 13.67 -4.17 12.56
C LEU A 50 14.68 -3.11 12.08
N ASN A 51 15.76 -2.91 12.84
CA ASN A 51 16.79 -1.91 12.53
C ASN A 51 17.88 -2.44 11.58
N ASN A 52 18.34 -3.67 11.81
CA ASN A 52 19.52 -4.24 11.15
C ASN A 52 19.14 -5.13 9.95
N GLU A 53 17.97 -5.78 10.00
CA GLU A 53 17.51 -6.71 8.97
C GLU A 53 16.31 -6.11 8.23
N ARG A 54 16.52 -4.94 7.62
CA ARG A 54 15.45 -4.16 6.97
C ARG A 54 14.66 -4.93 5.90
N HIS A 55 15.27 -5.95 5.29
CA HIS A 55 14.61 -6.81 4.33
C HIS A 55 13.43 -7.59 4.95
N LEU A 56 13.45 -7.86 6.26
CA LEU A 56 12.37 -8.54 6.99
C LEU A 56 11.18 -7.63 7.30
N MET A 57 11.31 -6.30 7.13
CA MET A 57 10.17 -5.39 7.25
C MET A 57 9.08 -5.66 6.21
N VAL A 58 9.40 -6.38 5.13
CA VAL A 58 8.41 -6.82 4.13
C VAL A 58 7.29 -7.64 4.78
N TYR A 59 7.58 -8.40 5.82
CA TYR A 59 6.57 -9.19 6.53
C TYR A 59 5.61 -8.30 7.31
N LEU A 60 6.13 -7.24 7.94
CA LEU A 60 5.32 -6.27 8.67
C LEU A 60 4.36 -5.58 7.71
N GLU A 61 4.89 -5.03 6.63
CA GLU A 61 4.10 -4.33 5.62
C GLU A 61 3.06 -5.27 4.97
N PHE A 62 3.48 -6.46 4.54
CA PHE A 62 2.59 -7.43 3.93
C PHE A 62 1.46 -7.81 4.87
N CYS A 63 1.76 -8.12 6.12
CA CYS A 63 0.76 -8.56 7.09
C CYS A 63 -0.18 -7.42 7.48
N ALA A 64 0.34 -6.23 7.77
CA ALA A 64 -0.42 -5.07 8.21
C ALA A 64 -1.30 -4.50 7.09
N VAL A 65 -0.73 -4.33 5.90
CA VAL A 65 -1.34 -3.55 4.82
C VAL A 65 -2.01 -4.46 3.81
N GLY A 66 -1.26 -5.38 3.21
CA GLY A 66 -1.71 -6.11 2.03
C GLY A 66 -2.56 -7.34 2.28
N PHE A 67 -2.23 -8.10 3.32
CA PHE A 67 -2.72 -9.46 3.52
C PHE A 67 -4.24 -9.51 3.73
N MET A 68 -4.77 -8.68 4.62
CA MET A 68 -6.17 -8.77 5.02
C MET A 68 -7.15 -8.34 3.91
N PRO A 69 -6.97 -7.20 3.20
CA PRO A 69 -7.80 -6.87 2.04
C PRO A 69 -7.78 -7.96 0.98
N LEU A 70 -6.61 -8.53 0.68
CA LEU A 70 -6.47 -9.59 -0.30
C LEU A 70 -7.22 -10.85 0.12
N LEU A 71 -7.04 -11.28 1.38
CA LEU A 71 -7.74 -12.43 1.96
C LEU A 71 -9.26 -12.23 1.91
N LEU A 72 -9.75 -11.05 2.33
CA LEU A 72 -11.18 -10.73 2.30
C LEU A 72 -11.73 -10.74 0.87
N SER A 73 -11.00 -10.21 -0.10
CA SER A 73 -11.42 -10.24 -1.51
C SER A 73 -11.51 -11.68 -2.04
N ILE A 74 -10.55 -12.55 -1.71
CA ILE A 74 -10.55 -13.97 -2.11
C ILE A 74 -11.72 -14.72 -1.45
N VAL A 75 -11.89 -14.58 -0.14
CA VAL A 75 -12.95 -15.25 0.63
C VAL A 75 -14.33 -14.79 0.18
N CYS A 76 -14.51 -13.48 -0.04
CA CYS A 76 -15.76 -12.92 -0.55
C CYS A 76 -16.00 -13.22 -2.03
N LYS A 77 -14.96 -13.66 -2.76
CA LYS A 77 -14.96 -13.82 -4.22
C LYS A 77 -15.33 -12.52 -4.93
N ASP A 78 -14.73 -11.42 -4.49
CA ASP A 78 -14.93 -10.14 -5.12
C ASP A 78 -14.40 -10.17 -6.56
N ASP A 79 -15.11 -9.51 -7.46
CA ASP A 79 -14.66 -9.32 -8.83
C ASP A 79 -13.44 -8.38 -8.83
N PRO A 80 -12.26 -8.77 -9.35
CA PRO A 80 -11.09 -7.89 -9.44
C PRO A 80 -11.36 -6.56 -10.14
N SER A 81 -12.34 -6.53 -11.05
CA SER A 81 -12.75 -5.30 -11.73
C SER A 81 -13.33 -4.24 -10.78
N LEU A 82 -13.83 -4.65 -9.61
CA LEU A 82 -14.28 -3.75 -8.53
C LEU A 82 -13.16 -2.84 -8.02
N TYR A 83 -11.91 -3.31 -8.09
CA TYR A 83 -10.72 -2.59 -7.65
C TYR A 83 -9.90 -2.04 -8.82
N GLY A 84 -10.52 -1.92 -10.00
CA GLY A 84 -9.89 -1.38 -11.21
C GLY A 84 -8.84 -2.29 -11.85
N LEU A 85 -8.83 -3.60 -11.54
CA LEU A 85 -8.04 -4.59 -12.28
C LEU A 85 -8.78 -5.02 -13.57
N ASN A 86 -9.24 -4.03 -14.34
CA ASN A 86 -9.82 -4.29 -15.67
C ASN A 86 -8.75 -4.06 -16.75
N MET A 87 -8.73 -4.94 -17.76
CA MET A 87 -7.75 -4.86 -18.87
C MET A 87 -8.30 -4.08 -20.07
N LYS A 88 -9.27 -3.18 -19.84
CA LYS A 88 -9.81 -2.33 -20.91
C LYS A 88 -8.74 -1.34 -21.32
N LYS A 89 -8.20 -1.48 -22.54
CA LYS A 89 -7.04 -0.71 -23.04
C LYS A 89 -7.15 0.81 -22.83
N THR A 90 -8.33 1.39 -23.02
CA THR A 90 -8.56 2.84 -22.88
C THR A 90 -8.47 3.31 -21.42
N SER A 91 -9.01 2.54 -20.48
CA SER A 91 -8.95 2.80 -19.04
C SER A 91 -7.52 2.65 -18.51
N LEU A 92 -6.84 1.57 -18.92
CA LEU A 92 -5.44 1.31 -18.56
C LEU A 92 -4.49 2.40 -19.09
N GLY A 93 -4.55 2.73 -20.38
CA GLY A 93 -3.67 3.72 -20.98
C GLY A 93 -3.84 5.11 -20.35
N LYS A 94 -5.09 5.50 -20.07
CA LYS A 94 -5.41 6.75 -19.36
C LYS A 94 -4.84 6.78 -17.95
N SER A 95 -5.00 5.69 -17.19
CA SER A 95 -4.49 5.55 -15.83
C SER A 95 -2.97 5.68 -15.80
N ILE A 96 -2.26 4.91 -16.65
CA ILE A 96 -0.79 4.96 -16.74
C ILE A 96 -0.32 6.36 -17.15
N LEU A 97 -0.92 6.97 -18.18
CA LEU A 97 -0.50 8.29 -18.65
C LEU A 97 -0.62 9.36 -17.55
N LEU A 98 -1.76 9.43 -16.87
CA LEU A 98 -1.98 10.41 -15.79
C LEU A 98 -1.03 10.18 -14.62
N SER A 99 -0.80 8.92 -14.26
CA SER A 99 0.13 8.53 -13.20
C SER A 99 1.58 8.88 -13.54
N LEU A 100 2.04 8.65 -14.77
CA LEU A 100 3.39 9.02 -15.20
C LEU A 100 3.58 10.54 -15.27
N ILE A 101 2.58 11.28 -15.74
CA ILE A 101 2.60 12.76 -15.70
C ILE A 101 2.72 13.24 -14.26
N PHE A 102 1.94 12.66 -13.34
CA PHE A 102 1.99 13.01 -11.92
C PHE A 102 3.37 12.73 -11.30
N VAL A 103 3.97 11.56 -11.58
CA VAL A 103 5.34 11.24 -11.16
C VAL A 103 6.34 12.25 -11.72
N ALA A 104 6.27 12.56 -13.01
CA ALA A 104 7.17 13.51 -13.65
C ALA A 104 7.09 14.91 -13.03
N ILE A 105 5.88 15.37 -12.68
CA ILE A 105 5.66 16.64 -11.98
C ILE A 105 6.33 16.62 -10.61
N LEU A 106 6.08 15.58 -9.80
CA LEU A 106 6.65 15.49 -8.45
C LEU A 106 8.18 15.40 -8.48
N TYR A 107 8.75 14.64 -9.41
CA TYR A 107 10.20 14.58 -9.60
C TYR A 107 10.79 15.89 -10.06
N THR A 108 10.11 16.60 -10.96
CA THR A 108 10.54 17.93 -11.42
C THR A 108 10.55 18.92 -10.26
N ILE A 109 9.48 18.96 -9.46
CA ILE A 109 9.41 19.79 -8.26
C ILE A 109 10.53 19.42 -7.28
N GLY A 110 10.72 18.12 -7.01
CA GLY A 110 11.79 17.62 -6.14
C GLY A 110 13.17 18.06 -6.61
N TYR A 111 13.47 17.90 -7.91
CA TYR A 111 14.72 18.30 -8.52
C TYR A 111 14.94 19.81 -8.44
N LEU A 112 13.93 20.63 -8.75
CA LEU A 112 14.03 22.09 -8.67
C LEU A 112 14.28 22.58 -7.24
N LEU A 113 13.72 21.90 -6.23
CA LEU A 113 13.87 22.29 -4.83
C LEU A 113 15.17 21.76 -4.18
N LYS A 114 15.66 20.59 -4.58
CA LYS A 114 16.76 19.88 -3.90
C LYS A 114 17.99 19.63 -4.78
N GLY A 115 17.95 19.97 -6.06
CA GLY A 115 19.01 19.69 -7.04
C GLY A 115 19.18 18.20 -7.38
N THR A 116 18.36 17.33 -6.81
CA THR A 116 18.39 15.87 -7.01
C THR A 116 16.96 15.35 -7.11
N ILE A 117 16.74 14.35 -7.98
CA ILE A 117 15.42 13.73 -8.15
C ILE A 117 15.06 12.92 -6.89
N MET A 118 16.04 12.16 -6.38
CA MET A 118 15.96 11.44 -5.11
C MET A 118 17.34 11.34 -4.47
N SER A 119 17.34 11.26 -3.14
CA SER A 119 18.50 10.88 -2.34
C SER A 119 18.01 9.95 -1.24
N TYR A 120 18.59 8.76 -1.18
CA TYR A 120 18.39 7.81 -0.10
C TYR A 120 19.75 7.24 0.30
N PRO A 121 19.95 6.91 1.59
CA PRO A 121 21.18 6.29 2.02
C PRO A 121 21.37 4.94 1.32
N SER A 122 22.62 4.66 0.91
CA SER A 122 22.98 3.33 0.44
C SER A 122 22.86 2.34 1.58
N HIS A 123 22.31 1.16 1.31
CA HIS A 123 22.15 0.11 2.31
C HIS A 123 22.61 -1.23 1.75
N GLU A 124 23.55 -1.86 2.46
CA GLU A 124 24.04 -3.19 2.12
C GLU A 124 23.20 -4.23 2.87
N TYR A 125 22.46 -5.06 2.12
CA TYR A 125 21.56 -6.07 2.69
C TYR A 125 22.24 -7.41 2.97
N ASN A 126 23.48 -7.62 2.51
CA ASN A 126 24.26 -8.85 2.71
C ASN A 126 23.50 -10.16 2.37
N LEU A 127 22.58 -10.10 1.39
CA LEU A 127 21.83 -11.25 0.91
C LEU A 127 22.52 -11.87 -0.30
N GLU A 128 22.75 -13.18 -0.27
CA GLU A 128 23.24 -13.92 -1.43
C GLU A 128 22.11 -14.17 -2.46
N ILE A 129 22.48 -14.45 -3.71
CA ILE A 129 21.54 -14.96 -4.72
C ILE A 129 21.10 -16.38 -4.31
N PRO A 130 19.80 -16.73 -4.34
CA PRO A 130 18.67 -15.97 -4.92
C PRO A 130 17.89 -15.11 -3.93
N TRP A 131 18.30 -15.04 -2.67
CA TRP A 131 17.54 -14.40 -1.60
C TRP A 131 17.39 -12.89 -1.80
N ASN A 132 18.44 -12.21 -2.27
CA ASN A 132 18.38 -10.79 -2.61
C ASN A 132 17.28 -10.48 -3.63
N PHE A 133 17.15 -11.31 -4.67
CA PHE A 133 16.15 -11.13 -5.71
C PHE A 133 14.75 -11.43 -5.19
N ILE A 134 14.57 -12.52 -4.43
CA ILE A 134 13.28 -12.90 -3.83
C ILE A 134 12.78 -11.80 -2.89
N TYR A 135 13.63 -11.35 -1.95
CA TYR A 135 13.27 -10.28 -1.02
C TYR A 135 13.08 -8.94 -1.72
N GLY A 136 13.90 -8.62 -2.72
CA GLY A 136 13.75 -7.42 -3.53
C GLY A 136 12.38 -7.37 -4.22
N VAL A 137 11.99 -8.45 -4.91
CA VAL A 137 10.68 -8.53 -5.61
C VAL A 137 9.54 -8.46 -4.62
N ALA A 138 9.60 -9.23 -3.53
CA ALA A 138 8.57 -9.24 -2.49
C ALA A 138 8.40 -7.83 -1.88
N SER A 139 9.51 -7.15 -1.61
CA SER A 139 9.54 -5.82 -1.04
C SER A 139 8.93 -4.77 -1.98
N VAL A 140 9.39 -4.72 -3.24
CA VAL A 140 8.84 -3.81 -4.26
C VAL A 140 7.34 -4.02 -4.43
N PHE A 141 6.89 -5.27 -4.46
CA PHE A 141 5.47 -5.56 -4.62
C PHE A 141 4.64 -5.13 -3.40
N THR A 142 5.20 -5.29 -2.20
CA THR A 142 4.51 -5.01 -0.94
C THR A 142 4.37 -3.51 -0.69
N TRP A 143 5.45 -2.74 -0.80
CA TRP A 143 5.44 -1.28 -0.61
C TRP A 143 4.96 -0.49 -1.83
N GLY A 144 4.80 -1.13 -2.99
CA GLY A 144 4.27 -0.48 -4.18
C GLY A 144 2.84 -0.92 -4.47
N PRO A 145 2.61 -1.88 -5.39
CA PRO A 145 1.27 -2.27 -5.82
C PRO A 145 0.33 -2.71 -4.69
N LEU A 146 0.82 -3.41 -3.68
CA LEU A 146 -0.02 -3.97 -2.63
C LEU A 146 -0.55 -2.90 -1.66
N GLU A 147 0.27 -1.91 -1.31
CA GLU A 147 -0.16 -0.75 -0.53
C GLU A 147 -1.19 0.10 -1.29
N MET A 148 -0.99 0.29 -2.59
CA MET A 148 -1.98 0.96 -3.45
C MET A 148 -3.29 0.16 -3.50
N PHE A 149 -3.22 -1.17 -3.59
CA PHE A 149 -4.38 -2.05 -3.54
C PHE A 149 -5.12 -1.94 -2.21
N PHE A 150 -4.41 -1.97 -1.07
CA PHE A 150 -5.00 -1.74 0.25
C PHE A 150 -5.80 -0.44 0.29
N PHE A 151 -5.18 0.65 -0.18
CA PHE A 151 -5.83 1.96 -0.21
C PHE A 151 -7.08 1.97 -1.08
N VAL A 152 -6.98 1.54 -2.35
CA VAL A 152 -8.14 1.49 -3.27
C VAL A 152 -9.23 0.58 -2.74
N TRP A 153 -8.87 -0.56 -2.16
CA TRP A 153 -9.83 -1.48 -1.57
C TRP A 153 -10.64 -0.80 -0.46
N LEU A 154 -10.00 -0.01 0.40
CA LEU A 154 -10.68 0.76 1.44
C LEU A 154 -11.55 1.85 0.86
N VAL A 155 -11.09 2.59 -0.15
CA VAL A 155 -11.89 3.61 -0.85
C VAL A 155 -13.15 2.97 -1.42
N VAL A 156 -13.02 1.91 -2.21
CA VAL A 156 -14.14 1.26 -2.89
C VAL A 156 -15.14 0.68 -1.90
N ASN A 157 -14.68 -0.05 -0.87
CA ASN A 157 -15.58 -0.61 0.12
C ASN A 157 -16.25 0.49 0.95
N THR A 158 -15.59 1.62 1.20
CA THR A 158 -16.19 2.76 1.88
C THR A 158 -17.22 3.47 1.00
N ASP A 159 -16.97 3.62 -0.30
CA ASP A 159 -17.94 4.14 -1.25
C ASP A 159 -19.19 3.27 -1.35
N LEU A 160 -19.05 1.94 -1.25
CA LEU A 160 -20.18 1.02 -1.17
C LEU A 160 -21.00 1.19 0.11
N ILE A 161 -20.40 1.63 1.23
CA ILE A 161 -21.14 1.95 2.46
C ILE A 161 -21.97 3.22 2.28
N PHE A 162 -21.45 4.23 1.58
CA PHE A 162 -22.11 5.52 1.37
C PHE A 162 -22.96 5.60 0.08
N ASN A 163 -22.94 4.56 -0.75
CA ASN A 163 -23.55 4.52 -2.09
C ASN A 163 -22.98 5.54 -3.08
N ASP A 164 -21.72 5.95 -2.91
CA ASP A 164 -21.03 6.95 -3.74
C ASP A 164 -20.40 6.29 -4.99
N LYS A 165 -21.20 5.66 -5.85
CA LYS A 165 -20.67 4.98 -7.05
C LYS A 165 -20.30 6.00 -8.14
N LYS A 166 -19.08 5.88 -8.68
CA LYS A 166 -18.57 6.65 -9.85
C LYS A 166 -18.40 8.16 -9.62
N ILE A 167 -18.22 8.59 -8.37
CA ILE A 167 -17.88 9.98 -8.05
C ILE A 167 -16.35 10.10 -8.01
N ILE A 168 -15.79 11.09 -8.73
CA ILE A 168 -14.33 11.29 -8.77
C ILE A 168 -13.80 11.62 -7.37
N VAL A 169 -14.44 12.58 -6.69
CA VAL A 169 -14.14 12.96 -5.30
C VAL A 169 -15.21 12.34 -4.39
N SER A 170 -15.07 11.05 -4.11
CA SER A 170 -16.04 10.30 -3.30
C SER A 170 -15.78 10.43 -1.80
N LYS A 171 -16.79 10.17 -0.95
CA LYS A 171 -16.59 10.14 0.51
C LYS A 171 -15.60 9.07 0.93
N GLY A 172 -15.60 7.92 0.27
CA GLY A 172 -14.63 6.85 0.53
C GLY A 172 -13.21 7.30 0.27
N LEU A 173 -12.96 8.07 -0.80
CA LEU A 173 -11.65 8.66 -1.05
C LEU A 173 -11.23 9.62 0.08
N ILE A 174 -12.09 10.59 0.41
CA ILE A 174 -11.79 11.58 1.46
C ILE A 174 -11.52 10.91 2.81
N ILE A 175 -12.42 10.03 3.25
CA ILE A 175 -12.31 9.35 4.55
C ILE A 175 -11.06 8.47 4.60
N THR A 176 -10.81 7.68 3.55
CA THR A 176 -9.66 6.78 3.50
C THR A 176 -8.37 7.56 3.51
N THR A 177 -8.24 8.63 2.71
CA THR A 177 -7.06 9.51 2.73
C THR A 177 -6.79 10.08 4.11
N ILE A 178 -7.81 10.61 4.80
CA ILE A 178 -7.64 11.22 6.13
C ILE A 178 -7.14 10.18 7.13
N ILE A 179 -7.78 9.01 7.19
CA ILE A 179 -7.39 7.94 8.13
C ILE A 179 -5.99 7.42 7.79
N PHE A 180 -5.71 7.19 6.50
CA PHE A 180 -4.41 6.68 6.03
C PHE A 180 -3.27 7.64 6.38
N ALA A 181 -3.46 8.94 6.13
CA ALA A 181 -2.50 9.97 6.53
C ALA A 181 -2.33 10.05 8.04
N ALA A 182 -3.43 9.99 8.81
CA ALA A 182 -3.37 10.01 10.27
C ALA A 182 -2.58 8.81 10.84
N LEU A 183 -2.71 7.62 10.25
CA LEU A 183 -1.92 6.46 10.66
C LEU A 183 -0.42 6.66 10.39
N HIS A 184 -0.05 7.36 9.31
CA HIS A 184 1.35 7.70 9.04
C HIS A 184 1.96 8.67 10.08
N ILE A 185 1.14 9.45 10.79
CA ILE A 185 1.65 10.25 11.92
C ILE A 185 2.14 9.32 13.03
N ILE A 186 1.47 8.19 13.23
CA ILE A 186 1.77 7.22 14.30
C ILE A 186 2.93 6.31 13.88
N THR A 187 2.98 5.89 12.61
CA THR A 187 3.98 4.93 12.13
C THR A 187 5.28 5.57 11.64
N THR A 188 5.24 6.84 11.23
CA THR A 188 6.43 7.58 10.78
C THR A 188 6.55 8.95 11.45
N ASP A 189 5.93 9.99 10.88
CA ASP A 189 6.03 11.39 11.29
C ASP A 189 5.01 12.25 10.54
N ILE A 190 4.80 13.49 11.02
CA ILE A 190 3.78 14.40 10.47
C ILE A 190 4.07 14.86 9.04
N GLN A 191 5.35 15.04 8.67
CA GLN A 191 5.72 15.49 7.34
C GLN A 191 5.46 14.39 6.32
N ASN A 192 5.87 13.16 6.62
CA ASN A 192 5.60 12.00 5.80
C ASN A 192 4.09 11.73 5.69
N ALA A 193 3.33 11.90 6.78
CA ALA A 193 1.87 11.78 6.77
C ALA A 193 1.20 12.76 5.79
N VAL A 194 1.61 14.03 5.79
CA VAL A 194 1.08 15.05 4.88
C VAL A 194 1.42 14.71 3.43
N TYR A 195 2.68 14.37 3.14
CA TYR A 195 3.08 14.00 1.78
C TYR A 195 2.35 12.77 1.27
N THR A 196 2.32 11.71 2.08
CA THR A 196 1.63 10.45 1.74
C THR A 196 0.15 10.70 1.53
N GLY A 197 -0.50 11.46 2.41
CA GLY A 197 -1.92 11.83 2.26
C GLY A 197 -2.21 12.56 0.95
N ILE A 198 -1.41 13.57 0.59
CA ILE A 198 -1.59 14.33 -0.66
C ILE A 198 -1.37 13.42 -1.89
N ILE A 199 -0.32 12.59 -1.88
CA ILE A 199 0.00 11.67 -2.97
C ILE A 199 -1.14 10.66 -3.13
N PHE A 200 -1.55 9.96 -2.07
CA PHE A 200 -2.62 8.96 -2.15
C PHE A 200 -3.97 9.56 -2.50
N PHE A 201 -4.27 10.80 -2.08
CA PHE A 201 -5.45 11.50 -2.56
C PHE A 201 -5.40 11.70 -4.08
N ALA A 202 -4.28 12.22 -4.62
CA ALA A 202 -4.11 12.42 -6.05
C ALA A 202 -4.16 11.10 -6.85
N LEU A 203 -3.49 10.06 -6.36
CA LEU A 203 -3.53 8.71 -6.96
C LEU A 203 -4.94 8.11 -6.91
N GLY A 204 -5.68 8.33 -5.82
CA GLY A 204 -7.09 7.97 -5.69
C GLY A 204 -8.00 8.72 -6.66
N LEU A 205 -7.75 10.01 -6.94
CA LEU A 205 -8.46 10.76 -7.99
C LEU A 205 -8.16 10.18 -9.38
N ILE A 206 -6.91 9.84 -9.67
CA ILE A 206 -6.53 9.20 -10.94
C ILE A 206 -7.24 7.85 -11.07
N TYR A 207 -7.27 7.05 -10.00
CA TYR A 207 -8.03 5.80 -9.95
C TYR A 207 -9.52 6.03 -10.24
N ASN A 208 -10.21 6.89 -9.48
CA ASN A 208 -11.65 7.14 -9.65
C ASN A 208 -12.00 7.70 -11.04
N PHE A 209 -11.09 8.48 -11.65
CA PHE A 209 -11.28 9.05 -12.99
C PHE A 209 -10.96 8.08 -14.13
N SER A 210 -10.02 7.16 -13.93
CA SER A 210 -9.59 6.19 -14.95
C SER A 210 -10.27 4.84 -14.83
N ASP A 211 -10.86 4.54 -13.67
CA ASP A 211 -11.39 3.24 -13.28
C ASP A 211 -10.31 2.13 -13.35
N ASN A 212 -9.05 2.47 -13.08
CA ASN A 212 -7.93 1.51 -13.16
C ASN A 212 -6.83 1.81 -12.14
N ILE A 213 -6.41 0.78 -11.40
CA ILE A 213 -5.41 0.89 -10.34
C ILE A 213 -3.97 0.78 -10.84
N ILE A 214 -3.73 0.23 -12.04
CA ILE A 214 -2.38 -0.10 -12.50
C ILE A 214 -1.50 1.14 -12.60
N GLY A 215 -2.01 2.25 -13.14
CA GLY A 215 -1.30 3.52 -13.17
C GLY A 215 -0.91 4.00 -11.75
N PRO A 216 -1.88 4.18 -10.84
CA PRO A 216 -1.62 4.52 -9.44
C PRO A 216 -0.61 3.60 -8.75
N ALA A 217 -0.70 2.29 -8.96
CA ALA A 217 0.22 1.31 -8.38
C ALA A 217 1.65 1.52 -8.90
N ILE A 218 1.84 1.73 -10.20
CA ILE A 218 3.14 2.05 -10.80
C ILE A 218 3.66 3.38 -10.24
N ALA A 219 2.83 4.42 -10.21
CA ALA A 219 3.23 5.72 -9.68
C ALA A 219 3.64 5.66 -8.22
N TRP A 220 2.89 4.96 -7.36
CA TRP A 220 3.26 4.79 -5.97
C TRP A 220 4.57 4.02 -5.82
N THR A 221 4.76 2.93 -6.59
CA THR A 221 6.03 2.18 -6.64
C THR A 221 7.21 3.09 -6.97
N MET A 222 7.04 4.02 -7.92
CA MET A 222 8.07 4.99 -8.27
C MET A 222 8.25 6.08 -7.21
N LEU A 223 7.19 6.53 -6.54
CA LEU A 223 7.29 7.64 -5.58
C LEU A 223 7.72 7.19 -4.17
N ASN A 224 7.52 5.92 -3.82
CA ASN A 224 7.80 5.40 -2.49
C ASN A 224 9.32 5.21 -2.29
N GLY A 225 9.90 6.00 -1.38
CA GLY A 225 11.33 5.93 -1.04
C GLY A 225 11.77 4.56 -0.51
N THR A 226 10.88 3.84 0.18
CA THR A 226 11.16 2.48 0.68
C THR A 226 11.36 1.51 -0.48
N VAL A 227 10.59 1.64 -1.56
CA VAL A 227 10.75 0.82 -2.78
C VAL A 227 12.13 1.01 -3.40
N TRP A 228 12.64 2.24 -3.45
CA TRP A 228 13.99 2.49 -3.94
C TRP A 228 15.07 1.95 -3.01
N MET A 229 14.89 2.10 -1.70
CA MET A 229 15.80 1.58 -0.70
C MET A 229 15.94 0.05 -0.82
N VAL A 230 14.84 -0.69 -1.00
CA VAL A 230 14.86 -2.16 -1.14
C VAL A 230 15.27 -2.61 -2.54
N SER A 231 15.11 -1.77 -3.56
CA SER A 231 15.57 -2.08 -4.92
C SER A 231 17.10 -2.17 -5.03
N GLN A 232 17.84 -1.62 -4.06
CA GLN A 232 19.30 -1.81 -3.98
C GLN A 232 19.70 -3.28 -3.81
N MET A 233 18.80 -4.16 -3.32
CA MET A 233 19.03 -5.60 -3.26
C MET A 233 19.28 -6.24 -4.64
N PHE A 234 18.90 -5.56 -5.73
CA PHE A 234 19.16 -6.04 -7.10
C PHE A 234 20.53 -5.65 -7.64
N LEU A 235 21.30 -4.80 -6.94
CA LEU A 235 22.57 -4.24 -7.41
C LEU A 235 23.81 -5.07 -7.00
N ILE A 236 23.62 -6.36 -6.74
CA ILE A 236 24.69 -7.29 -6.33
C ILE A 236 25.45 -7.80 -7.55
#